data_AF-A0A3D5JTH9-F1
#
_entry.id   AF-A0A3D5JTH9-F1
#
_cell.length_a   1.000
_cell.length_b   1.000
_cell.length_c   1.000
_cell.angle_alpha   90.00
_cell.angle_beta   90.00
_cell.angle_gamma   90.00
#
_symmetry.space_group_name_H-M   'P 1'
#
loop_
_entity.id
_entity.type
_entity.pdbx_description
1 polymer ?
#
loop_
_entity_poly.entity_id
_entity_poly.type
_entity_poly.pdbx_seq_one_letter_code
_entity_poly.pdbx_strand_id
1 'polypeptide(L)' 'GEQPGDTEDLSGHPFVGPAGQLLDRALRELGIDRSTLYLTNAVKHFHFERRGKRRIHSKPQHTHINACRP' A
#
# COMPACT_ATOMS: atom_id res chain seq x y z
N GLY A 1 -3.73 -2.76 -3.83
CA GLY A 1 -3.63 -1.28 -3.71
C GLY A 1 -2.69 -0.75 -4.77
N GLU A 2 -2.37 0.54 -4.72
CA GLU A 2 -1.49 1.19 -5.72
C GLU A 2 -0.02 0.83 -5.48
N GLN A 3 0.53 1.26 -4.34
CA GLN A 3 1.91 1.01 -3.90
C GLN A 3 1.98 1.02 -2.35
N PRO A 4 3.08 0.56 -1.73
CA PRO A 4 3.30 0.76 -0.29
C PRO A 4 3.32 2.25 0.06
N GLY A 5 2.82 2.62 1.24
CA GLY A 5 3.04 3.92 1.85
C GLY A 5 4.25 3.91 2.78
N ASP A 6 4.43 5.00 3.53
CA ASP A 6 5.55 5.18 4.46
C ASP A 6 5.63 4.07 5.52
N THR A 7 4.48 3.70 6.10
CA THR A 7 4.40 2.65 7.12
C THR A 7 4.57 1.25 6.54
N GLU A 8 3.98 0.98 5.37
CA GLU A 8 4.12 -0.31 4.68
C GLU A 8 5.57 -0.55 4.24
N ASP A 9 6.25 0.48 3.76
CA ASP A 9 7.66 0.42 3.36
C ASP A 9 8.59 0.09 4.54
N LEU A 10 8.34 0.67 5.72
CA LEU A 10 9.14 0.39 6.93
C LEU A 10 8.81 -0.95 7.58
N SER A 11 7.55 -1.37 7.54
CA SER A 11 7.10 -2.60 8.20
C SER A 11 7.25 -3.84 7.32
N GLY A 12 7.37 -3.67 6.00
CA GLY A 12 7.38 -4.77 5.03
C GLY A 12 6.03 -5.44 4.82
N HIS A 13 4.94 -4.90 5.37
CA HIS A 13 3.60 -5.49 5.31
C HIS A 13 2.62 -4.56 4.57
N PRO A 14 1.76 -5.09 3.68
CA PRO A 14 0.81 -4.27 2.93
C PRO A 14 -0.38 -3.86 3.79
N PHE A 15 -0.90 -2.64 3.57
CA PHE A 15 -2.10 -2.12 4.23
C PHE A 15 -2.03 -2.16 5.76
N VAL A 16 -0.97 -1.59 6.34
CA VAL A 16 -0.82 -1.45 7.81
C VAL A 16 -0.99 0.00 8.29
N GLY A 17 -0.96 0.97 7.38
CA GLY A 17 -1.18 2.39 7.69
C GLY A 17 -2.67 2.74 7.85
N PRO A 18 -3.00 4.05 7.90
CA PRO A 18 -4.38 4.52 8.09
C PRO A 18 -5.38 3.99 7.05
N ALA A 19 -4.95 3.85 5.78
CA ALA A 19 -5.79 3.26 4.73
C ALA A 19 -6.04 1.76 4.96
N GLY A 20 -5.07 1.03 5.52
CA GLY A 20 -5.23 -0.36 5.92
C GLY A 20 -6.21 -0.55 7.06
N GLN A 21 -6.18 0.34 8.05
CA GLN A 21 -7.16 0.33 9.15
C GLN A 21 -8.58 0.62 8.67
N LEU A 22 -8.74 1.49 7.66
CA LEU A 22 -10.04 1.73 7.04
C LEU A 22 -10.53 0.48 6.28
N LEU A 23 -9.64 -0.17 5.52
CA LEU A 23 -9.94 -1.44 4.86
C LEU A 23 -10.35 -2.51 5.87
N ASP A 24 -9.67 -2.63 7.01
CA ASP A 24 -10.01 -3.61 8.06
C ASP A 24 -11.40 -3.38 8.65
N ARG A 25 -11.80 -2.12 8.85
CA ARG A 25 -13.16 -1.79 9.30
C ARG A 25 -14.20 -2.22 8.25
N ALA A 26 -13.97 -1.89 6.98
CA ALA A 26 -14.88 -2.27 5.89
C ALA A 26 -15.00 -3.80 5.73
N LEU A 27 -13.87 -4.53 5.77
CA LEU A 27 -13.89 -6.00 5.70
C LEU A 27 -14.67 -6.60 6.87
N ARG A 28 -14.50 -6.07 8.09
CA ARG A 28 -15.24 -6.51 9.28
C ARG A 28 -16.74 -6.25 9.15
N GLU A 29 -17.13 -5.08 8.69
CA GLU A 29 -18.55 -4.74 8.46
C GLU A 29 -19.20 -5.66 7.42
N LEU A 30 -18.42 -6.11 6.44
CA LEU A 30 -18.86 -7.06 5.42
C LEU A 30 -18.76 -8.53 5.85
N GLY A 31 -18.27 -8.82 7.06
CA GLY A 31 -18.07 -10.20 7.55
C GLY A 31 -16.97 -10.97 6.80
N ILE A 32 -16.06 -10.28 6.13
CA ILE A 32 -14.96 -10.89 5.37
C ILE A 32 -13.75 -11.05 6.29
N ASP A 33 -13.29 -12.29 6.48
CA ASP A 33 -12.06 -12.56 7.22
C ASP A 33 -10.83 -12.16 6.38
N ARG A 34 -10.13 -11.12 6.81
CA ARG A 34 -8.89 -10.65 6.18
C ARG A 34 -7.82 -11.73 6.07
N SER A 35 -7.77 -12.70 7.00
CA SER A 35 -6.76 -13.77 6.99
C SER A 35 -6.88 -14.67 5.76
N THR A 36 -8.07 -14.72 5.15
CA THR A 36 -8.37 -15.49 3.94
C THR A 36 -7.98 -14.76 2.64
N LEU A 37 -7.58 -13.49 2.74
CA LEU A 37 -7.25 -12.66 1.59
C LEU A 37 -5.74 -12.56 1.39
N TYR A 38 -5.32 -12.70 0.13
CA TYR A 38 -4.00 -12.26 -0.27
C TYR A 38 -4.03 -10.78 -0.67
N LEU A 39 -3.49 -9.91 0.19
CA LEU A 39 -3.44 -8.47 -0.05
C LEU A 39 -2.09 -8.07 -0.63
N THR A 40 -2.10 -7.33 -1.74
CA THR A 40 -0.87 -6.82 -2.37
C THR A 40 -1.11 -5.50 -3.10
N ASN A 41 -0.05 -4.91 -3.65
CA ASN A 41 -0.06 -3.66 -4.42
C ASN A 41 0.35 -3.86 -5.87
N ALA A 42 -0.11 -2.98 -6.77
CA ALA A 42 0.25 -3.01 -8.19
C ALA A 42 1.76 -2.76 -8.39
N VAL A 43 2.33 -1.81 -7.65
CA VAL A 43 3.77 -1.57 -7.56
C VAL A 43 4.25 -2.00 -6.18
N LYS A 44 5.43 -2.63 -6.09
CA LYS A 44 5.94 -3.26 -4.85
C LYS A 44 6.87 -2.39 -4.01
N HIS A 45 7.31 -1.24 -4.53
CA HIS A 45 8.21 -0.31 -3.84
C HIS A 45 7.53 1.05 -3.66
N PHE A 46 7.83 1.74 -2.55
CA PHE A 46 7.24 3.04 -2.24
C PHE A 46 7.88 4.14 -3.11
N HIS A 47 7.09 4.75 -4.00
CA HIS A 47 7.50 5.94 -4.74
C HIS A 47 7.16 7.20 -3.91
N PHE A 48 8.18 7.97 -3.53
CA PHE A 48 8.01 9.14 -2.67
C PHE A 48 8.99 10.27 -2.99
N GLU A 49 8.60 11.47 -2.59
CA GLU A 49 9.45 12.66 -2.54
C GLU A 49 9.74 13.04 -1.09
N ARG A 50 10.95 13.55 -0.82
CA ARG A 50 11.32 14.01 0.52
C ARG A 50 10.97 15.48 0.68
N ARG A 51 10.19 15.80 1.71
CA ARG A 51 9.97 17.17 2.17
C ARG A 51 10.49 17.30 3.60
N GLY A 52 11.73 17.76 3.73
CA GLY A 52 12.46 17.74 4.99
C GLY A 52 12.66 16.31 5.50
N LYS A 53 12.19 16.02 6.72
CA LYS A 53 12.26 14.68 7.33
C LYS A 53 11.13 13.74 6.89
N ARG A 54 10.10 14.24 6.20
CA ARG A 54 8.92 13.44 5.82
C ARG A 54 9.08 12.87 4.41
N ARG A 55 8.63 11.63 4.23
CA ARG A 55 8.45 10.98 2.92
C ARG A 55 7.00 11.20 2.49
N ILE A 56 6.80 11.88 1.37
CA ILE A 56 5.48 12.18 0.83
C ILE A 56 5.23 11.29 -0.37
N HIS A 57 4.11 10.56 -0.34
CA HIS A 57 3.70 9.67 -1.41
C HIS A 57 3.60 10.41 -2.74
N SER A 58 4.26 9.88 -3.77
CA SER A 58 4.16 10.33 -5.16
C SER A 58 3.54 9.22 -6.00
N LYS A 59 2.58 9.56 -6.86
CA LYS A 59 1.85 8.58 -7.67
C LYS A 59 2.82 7.80 -8.59
N PRO A 60 2.74 6.45 -8.67
CA PRO A 60 3.56 5.69 -9.59
C PRO A 60 3.19 6.01 -11.05
N GLN A 61 4.22 6.10 -11.89
CA GLN A 61 4.07 6.28 -13.33
C GLN A 61 3.65 4.99 -14.01
N HIS A 62 3.10 5.11 -15.22
CA HIS A 62 2.69 3.95 -16.02
C HIS A 62 3.84 2.96 -16.26
N THR A 63 5.06 3.48 -16.45
CA THR A 63 6.28 2.68 -16.59
C THR A 63 6.59 1.85 -15.35
N HIS A 64 6.38 2.40 -14.14
CA HIS A 64 6.57 1.65 -12.88
C HIS A 64 5.56 0.50 -12.77
N ILE A 65 4.30 0.75 -13.13
CA ILE A 65 3.24 -0.26 -13.08
C ILE A 65 3.58 -1.41 -14.04
N ASN A 66 3.98 -1.08 -15.28
CA ASN A 66 4.32 -2.11 -16.27
C ASN A 66 5.57 -2.90 -15.86
N ALA A 67 6.59 -2.25 -15.32
CA ALA A 67 7.79 -2.94 -14.83
C ALA A 67 7.51 -3.90 -13.65
N CYS A 68 6.49 -3.62 -12.84
CA CYS A 68 6.07 -4.47 -11.72
C CYS A 68 5.03 -5.53 -12.10
N ARG A 69 4.60 -5.60 -13.35
CA ARG A 69 3.68 -6.59 -13.92
C ARG A 69 4.48 -7.54 -14.83
N PRO A 70 5.12 -8.59 -14.28
CA PRO A 70 5.85 -9.57 -15.08
C PRO A 70 4.92 -10.37 -16.01
#